data_AF-A0A1I6CCD8-F1
#
_entry.id   AF-A0A1I6CCD8-F1
#
_cell.length_a   1.000
_cell.length_b   1.000
_cell.length_c   1.000
_cell.angle_alpha   90.00
_cell.angle_beta   90.00
_cell.angle_gamma   90.00
#
_symmetry.space_group_name_H-M   'P 1'
#
loop_
_entity.id
_entity.type
_entity.pdbx_description
1 polymer ?
#
loop_
_entity_poly.entity_id
_entity_poly.type
_entity_poly.pdbx_seq_one_letter_code
_entity_poly.pdbx_strand_id
1 'polypeptide(L)'
;MSFIVICIVIYVLIKIFGSDSSSSSSENYHSNYSASPNHIYRYGEFESGFYMEEINVFAKGPVYSFELDNGQFFWGYVEGNLTLKNSSGNIEFQLKKLTDNRIIPVHFSLNNKRFSVVDKHGNYFNLSLQNYTDISLARTMNLVLDEQSNANMDQNLLDATYEFLISLLTFNIMSKRKIILSSNPESIHVNPKYFHRFREEVESIRGIATSLFNKYFDNYLIANTDKKIESLLSILELPSNTRDLNSIKKQYKLLAKKYHPDVYLKSDTKFKEINQAYEDLCSYLKAS
;
A
#
# COMPACT_ATOMS: atom_id res chain seq x y z
N MET A 1 0.64 -18.33 6.06
CA MET A 1 0.34 -17.65 7.35
C MET A 1 -0.12 -16.21 7.15
N SER A 2 0.44 -15.43 6.21
CA SER A 2 0.15 -14.00 6.05
C SER A 2 -1.25 -13.64 5.50
N PHE A 3 -1.91 -14.52 4.75
CA PHE A 3 -3.21 -14.21 4.13
C PHE A 3 -4.41 -14.27 5.09
N ILE A 4 -4.34 -15.11 6.13
CA ILE A 4 -5.41 -15.26 7.14
C ILE A 4 -5.38 -14.10 8.15
N VAL A 5 -4.21 -13.53 8.40
CA VAL A 5 -4.04 -12.35 9.28
C VAL A 5 -4.66 -11.10 8.64
N ILE A 6 -4.47 -10.90 7.34
CA ILE A 6 -5.04 -9.76 6.59
C ILE A 6 -6.58 -9.78 6.58
N CYS A 7 -7.20 -10.96 6.45
CA CYS A 7 -8.66 -11.08 6.47
C CYS A 7 -9.27 -10.86 7.87
N ILE A 8 -8.54 -11.16 8.95
CA ILE A 8 -8.99 -10.93 10.33
C ILE A 8 -8.84 -9.44 10.71
N VAL A 9 -7.83 -8.75 10.18
CA VAL A 9 -7.59 -7.31 10.38
C VAL A 9 -8.69 -6.44 9.76
N ILE A 10 -9.17 -6.79 8.54
CA ILE A 10 -10.29 -6.07 7.89
C ILE A 10 -11.55 -6.11 8.75
N TYR A 11 -11.81 -7.21 9.46
CA TYR A 11 -12.97 -7.35 10.35
C TYR A 11 -12.84 -6.51 11.65
N VAL A 12 -11.64 -6.39 12.20
CA VAL A 12 -11.40 -5.63 13.44
C VAL A 12 -11.40 -4.11 13.18
N LEU A 13 -10.89 -3.65 12.03
CA LEU A 13 -10.84 -2.23 11.69
C LEU A 13 -12.20 -1.65 11.25
N ILE A 14 -13.07 -2.46 10.63
CA ILE A 14 -14.48 -2.08 10.42
C ILE A 14 -15.20 -1.83 11.75
N LYS A 15 -14.78 -2.50 12.84
CA LYS A 15 -15.35 -2.27 14.17
C LYS A 15 -14.73 -1.07 14.89
N ILE A 16 -13.41 -0.87 14.79
CA ILE A 16 -12.71 0.26 15.44
C ILE A 16 -13.08 1.60 14.79
N PHE A 17 -13.29 1.63 13.47
CA PHE A 17 -13.70 2.84 12.75
C PHE A 17 -15.20 2.90 12.43
N GLY A 18 -16.01 1.98 12.98
CA GLY A 18 -17.44 1.84 12.64
C GLY A 18 -18.45 1.83 13.78
N SER A 19 -18.07 1.77 15.07
CA SER A 19 -19.01 2.03 16.18
C SER A 19 -18.34 2.06 17.56
N ASP A 20 -18.70 3.10 18.33
CA ASP A 20 -18.64 3.30 19.79
C ASP A 20 -17.27 3.39 20.50
N SER A 21 -16.85 4.61 20.84
CA SER A 21 -16.94 5.06 22.24
C SER A 21 -16.83 6.58 22.40
N SER A 22 -17.64 7.08 23.32
CA SER A 22 -17.93 8.46 23.68
C SER A 22 -16.84 9.14 24.53
N SER A 23 -16.61 10.43 24.25
CA SER A 23 -16.66 11.58 25.19
C SER A 23 -15.50 12.58 25.00
N SER A 24 -15.79 13.66 24.27
CA SER A 24 -15.34 15.01 24.63
C SER A 24 -16.05 16.04 23.74
N SER A 25 -16.85 16.89 24.40
CA SER A 25 -17.37 18.19 23.93
C SER A 25 -17.71 18.30 22.44
N SER A 26 -18.89 17.80 22.05
CA SER A 26 -19.57 18.20 20.83
C SER A 26 -20.03 19.67 20.97
N GLU A 27 -19.16 20.62 20.64
CA GLU A 27 -19.64 21.92 20.21
C GLU A 27 -20.46 21.71 18.93
N ASN A 28 -21.72 22.12 18.99
CA ASN A 28 -22.69 22.00 17.91
C ASN A 28 -22.21 22.74 16.64
N TYR A 29 -21.47 22.07 15.77
CA TYR A 29 -21.29 22.46 14.37
C TYR A 29 -22.52 22.06 13.53
N HIS A 30 -23.72 22.40 13.99
CA HIS A 30 -24.85 22.56 13.08
C HIS A 30 -24.73 23.93 12.41
N SER A 31 -23.83 23.98 11.43
CA SER A 31 -23.72 25.15 10.56
C SER A 31 -24.87 25.13 9.55
N ASN A 32 -25.65 26.21 9.56
CA ASN A 32 -26.72 26.56 8.64
C ASN A 32 -26.19 26.75 7.21
N TYR A 33 -25.63 25.71 6.58
CA TYR A 33 -25.37 25.72 5.15
C TYR A 33 -26.65 25.34 4.43
N SER A 34 -27.20 26.31 3.70
CA SER A 34 -28.24 26.05 2.69
C SER A 34 -27.77 24.88 1.83
N ALA A 35 -28.46 23.74 1.93
CA ALA A 35 -28.07 22.49 1.27
C ALA A 35 -28.05 22.70 -0.25
N SER A 36 -26.87 23.01 -0.79
CA SER A 36 -26.64 22.99 -2.22
C SER A 36 -26.88 21.55 -2.68
N PRO A 37 -27.80 21.32 -3.64
CA PRO A 37 -28.07 19.97 -4.09
C PRO A 37 -26.76 19.34 -4.59
N ASN A 38 -26.47 18.14 -4.10
CA ASN A 38 -25.31 17.33 -4.46
C ASN A 38 -23.94 17.70 -3.85
N HIS A 39 -23.91 18.48 -2.77
CA HIS A 39 -22.69 18.71 -2.00
C HIS A 39 -22.70 17.90 -0.70
N ILE A 40 -21.57 17.26 -0.39
CA ILE A 40 -21.29 16.65 0.91
C ILE A 40 -20.22 17.52 1.58
N TYR A 41 -20.51 18.02 2.78
CA TYR A 41 -19.63 18.96 3.48
C TYR A 41 -18.67 18.23 4.41
N ARG A 42 -17.51 18.85 4.66
CA ARG A 42 -16.48 18.34 5.56
C ARG A 42 -17.05 18.13 6.97
N TYR A 43 -16.74 16.98 7.54
CA TYR A 43 -16.98 16.64 8.94
C TYR A 43 -15.73 16.86 9.80
N GLY A 44 -14.55 16.50 9.28
CA GLY A 44 -13.29 16.63 9.99
C GLY A 44 -12.08 16.68 9.07
N GLU A 45 -10.90 16.86 9.64
CA GLU A 45 -9.65 17.02 8.90
C GLU A 45 -8.44 16.46 9.65
N PHE A 46 -7.39 16.16 8.88
CA PHE A 46 -6.12 15.62 9.38
C PHE A 46 -4.97 16.64 9.25
N GLU A 47 -5.25 17.91 8.92
CA GLU A 47 -4.21 18.90 8.62
C GLU A 47 -3.29 19.21 9.81
N SER A 48 -3.88 19.39 11.00
CA SER A 48 -3.12 19.57 12.25
C SER A 48 -2.41 18.30 12.70
N GLY A 49 -2.87 17.16 12.20
CA GLY A 49 -2.51 15.83 12.65
C GLY A 49 -3.38 15.35 13.80
N PHE A 50 -3.55 14.03 13.88
CA PHE A 50 -4.32 13.33 14.87
C PHE A 50 -3.62 12.02 15.24
N TYR A 51 -3.70 11.64 16.52
CA TYR A 51 -3.14 10.40 17.02
C TYR A 51 -4.25 9.40 17.27
N MET A 52 -4.22 8.28 16.55
CA MET A 52 -5.14 7.16 16.72
C MET A 52 -4.61 6.27 17.84
N GLU A 53 -5.12 6.46 19.06
CA GLU A 53 -4.63 5.79 20.26
C GLU A 53 -4.77 4.26 20.17
N GLU A 54 -5.85 3.78 19.57
CA GLU A 54 -6.22 2.36 19.48
C GLU A 54 -5.20 1.55 18.69
N ILE A 55 -4.58 2.18 17.69
CA ILE A 55 -3.59 1.55 16.82
C ILE A 55 -2.18 2.15 17.00
N ASN A 56 -2.00 3.13 17.91
CA ASN A 56 -0.73 3.82 18.12
C ASN A 56 -0.14 4.33 16.78
N VAL A 57 -0.90 5.14 16.04
CA VAL A 57 -0.43 5.77 14.79
C VAL A 57 -0.83 7.24 14.77
N PHE A 58 0.16 8.10 14.56
CA PHE A 58 -0.06 9.52 14.26
C PHE A 58 -0.23 9.69 12.75
N ALA A 59 -1.30 10.33 12.33
CA ALA A 59 -1.56 10.70 10.94
C ALA A 59 -1.66 12.22 10.81
N LYS A 60 -1.05 12.79 9.77
CA LYS A 60 -1.16 14.21 9.44
C LYS A 60 -1.13 14.39 7.93
N GLY A 61 -2.02 15.18 7.37
CA GLY A 61 -1.95 15.50 5.95
C GLY A 61 -3.20 16.14 5.36
N PRO A 62 -3.19 16.35 4.04
CA PRO A 62 -4.27 16.98 3.27
C PRO A 62 -5.46 16.01 3.07
N VAL A 63 -6.00 15.49 4.17
CA VAL A 63 -7.10 14.51 4.20
C VAL A 63 -8.26 15.10 4.99
N TYR A 64 -9.47 14.96 4.45
CA TYR A 64 -10.70 15.46 5.06
C TYR A 64 -11.72 14.33 5.09
N SER A 65 -12.45 14.21 6.21
CA SER A 65 -13.55 13.28 6.34
C SER A 65 -14.86 13.94 5.95
N PHE A 66 -15.70 13.18 5.27
CA PHE A 66 -17.05 13.54 4.86
C PHE A 66 -17.98 12.50 5.45
N GLU A 67 -18.87 12.92 6.34
CA GLU A 67 -19.84 12.03 6.94
C GLU A 67 -20.81 11.54 5.86
N LEU A 68 -20.98 10.23 5.81
CA LEU A 68 -22.02 9.58 5.04
C LEU A 68 -23.24 9.40 5.97
N ASP A 69 -23.87 8.23 5.96
CA ASP A 69 -24.93 7.88 6.90
C ASP A 69 -24.39 6.92 7.98
N ASN A 70 -25.01 6.95 9.16
CA ASN A 70 -24.74 6.05 10.30
C ASN A 70 -23.29 6.10 10.80
N GLY A 71 -22.68 7.29 10.86
CA GLY A 71 -21.33 7.48 11.39
C GLY A 71 -20.21 6.90 10.53
N GLN A 72 -20.50 6.53 9.27
CA GLN A 72 -19.47 6.14 8.31
C GLN A 72 -18.87 7.37 7.64
N PHE A 73 -17.58 7.30 7.32
CA PHE A 73 -16.86 8.41 6.71
C PHE A 73 -16.26 8.03 5.36
N PHE A 74 -16.32 8.97 4.42
CA PHE A 74 -15.53 8.94 3.21
C PHE A 74 -14.36 9.93 3.33
N TRP A 75 -13.17 9.54 2.85
CA TRP A 75 -11.99 10.40 2.90
C TRP A 75 -11.74 11.06 1.55
N GLY A 76 -11.74 12.40 1.55
CA GLY A 76 -11.27 13.22 0.44
C GLY A 76 -9.82 13.63 0.63
N TYR A 77 -9.13 13.83 -0.49
CA TYR A 77 -7.71 14.14 -0.52
C TYR A 77 -7.47 15.40 -1.36
N VAL A 78 -6.48 16.18 -0.96
CA VAL A 78 -5.93 17.27 -1.79
C VAL A 78 -4.42 17.16 -1.93
N GLU A 79 -3.83 18.07 -2.71
CA GLU A 79 -2.38 18.17 -2.89
C GLU A 79 -1.70 18.57 -1.57
N GLY A 80 -0.58 17.93 -1.25
CA GLY A 80 0.18 18.20 -0.02
C GLY A 80 0.96 16.99 0.47
N ASN A 81 1.43 17.05 1.72
CA ASN A 81 2.21 15.98 2.33
C ASN A 81 1.35 15.18 3.30
N LEU A 82 1.25 13.87 3.09
CA LEU A 82 0.62 12.93 4.02
C LEU A 82 1.71 12.19 4.80
N THR A 83 1.60 12.16 6.12
CA THR A 83 2.53 11.53 7.04
C THR A 83 1.78 10.56 7.93
N LEU A 84 2.28 9.33 8.04
CA LEU A 84 1.87 8.35 9.04
C LEU A 84 3.11 7.91 9.82
N LYS A 85 3.05 7.91 11.15
CA LYS A 85 4.20 7.49 11.96
C LYS A 85 3.79 6.90 13.29
N ASN A 86 4.65 6.05 13.82
CA ASN A 86 4.61 5.59 15.19
C ASN A 86 6.02 5.27 15.69
N SER A 87 6.13 4.50 16.78
CA SER A 87 7.42 4.10 17.35
C SER A 87 8.27 3.22 16.42
N SER A 88 7.67 2.50 15.47
CA SER A 88 8.40 1.62 14.54
C SER A 88 8.93 2.35 13.30
N GLY A 89 8.36 3.49 12.94
CA GLY A 89 8.82 4.25 11.79
C GLY A 89 7.93 5.41 11.36
N ASN A 90 8.33 6.03 10.25
CA ASN A 90 7.64 7.15 9.62
C ASN A 90 7.54 6.91 8.12
N ILE A 91 6.35 7.12 7.55
CA ILE A 91 6.10 7.17 6.12
C ILE A 91 5.52 8.51 5.72
N GLU A 92 6.07 9.09 4.66
CA GLU A 92 5.63 10.37 4.09
C GLU A 92 5.36 10.22 2.60
N PHE A 93 4.23 10.76 2.14
CA PHE A 93 3.87 10.83 0.73
C PHE A 93 3.78 12.29 0.31
N GLN A 94 4.38 12.63 -0.84
CA GLN A 94 4.04 13.86 -1.53
C GLN A 94 2.89 13.58 -2.50
N LEU A 95 1.71 14.10 -2.20
CA LEU A 95 0.52 13.98 -3.03
C LEU A 95 0.43 15.15 -4.01
N LYS A 96 0.06 14.87 -5.25
CA LYS A 96 -0.13 15.86 -6.32
C LYS A 96 -1.52 15.74 -6.92
N LYS A 97 -2.18 16.88 -7.15
CA LYS A 97 -3.45 16.92 -7.90
C LYS A 97 -3.18 16.97 -9.40
N LEU A 98 -3.80 16.07 -10.13
CA LEU A 98 -3.76 16.03 -11.60
C LEU A 98 -4.88 16.88 -12.20
N THR A 99 -4.74 17.20 -13.49
CA THR A 99 -5.74 17.95 -14.26
C THR A 99 -7.09 17.25 -14.35
N ASP A 100 -7.13 15.92 -14.16
CA ASP A 100 -8.36 15.11 -14.14
C ASP A 100 -8.96 14.93 -12.74
N ASN A 101 -8.53 15.73 -11.75
CA ASN A 101 -8.91 15.72 -10.34
C ASN A 101 -8.44 14.51 -9.52
N ARG A 102 -7.65 13.58 -10.09
CA ARG A 102 -7.01 12.53 -9.29
C ARG A 102 -5.92 13.11 -8.38
N ILE A 103 -5.77 12.53 -7.19
CA ILE A 103 -4.67 12.79 -6.26
C ILE A 103 -3.75 11.58 -6.24
N ILE A 104 -2.47 11.76 -6.54
CA ILE A 104 -1.53 10.64 -6.63
C ILE A 104 -0.25 10.93 -5.83
N PRO A 105 0.39 9.90 -5.26
CA PRO A 105 1.74 10.05 -4.74
C PRO A 105 2.71 10.24 -5.91
N VAL A 106 3.54 11.28 -5.85
CA VAL A 106 4.63 11.49 -6.83
C VAL A 106 5.96 10.97 -6.32
N HIS A 107 6.13 10.87 -5.00
CA HIS A 107 7.19 10.12 -4.33
C HIS A 107 6.75 9.82 -2.89
N PHE A 108 7.46 8.91 -2.24
CA PHE A 108 7.28 8.64 -0.82
C PHE A 108 8.63 8.47 -0.13
N SER A 109 8.65 8.59 1.20
CA SER A 109 9.83 8.39 2.03
C SER A 109 9.50 7.49 3.20
N LEU A 110 10.41 6.57 3.53
CA LEU A 110 10.35 5.75 4.76
C LEU A 110 11.58 6.05 5.60
N ASN A 111 11.38 6.46 6.86
CA ASN A 111 12.47 6.82 7.77
C ASN A 111 13.50 7.77 7.10
N ASN A 112 13.02 8.79 6.40
CA ASN A 112 13.79 9.77 5.60
C ASN A 112 14.50 9.23 4.35
N LYS A 113 14.42 7.92 4.05
CA LYS A 113 14.88 7.35 2.78
C LYS A 113 13.81 7.57 1.72
N ARG A 114 14.15 8.27 0.64
CA ARG A 114 13.24 8.59 -0.46
C ARG A 114 13.16 7.47 -1.50
N PHE A 115 11.96 7.22 -1.99
CA PHE A 115 11.65 6.23 -3.01
C PHE A 115 10.88 6.86 -4.17
N SER A 116 11.09 6.31 -5.38
CA SER A 116 10.25 6.65 -6.53
C SER A 116 8.95 5.86 -6.50
N VAL A 117 7.99 6.28 -7.32
CA VAL A 117 6.70 5.59 -7.53
C VAL A 117 6.75 4.71 -8.77
N VAL A 118 5.69 3.93 -8.99
CA VAL A 118 5.64 2.93 -10.07
C VAL A 118 4.63 3.36 -11.14
N ASP A 119 5.01 3.25 -12.41
CA ASP A 119 4.12 3.51 -13.54
C ASP A 119 3.10 2.36 -13.79
N LYS A 120 2.20 2.53 -14.75
CA LYS A 120 1.24 1.49 -15.16
C LYS A 120 1.87 0.19 -15.66
N HIS A 121 3.10 0.23 -16.13
CA HIS A 121 3.87 -0.90 -16.65
C HIS A 121 4.67 -1.63 -15.58
N GLY A 122 4.80 -1.07 -14.37
CA GLY A 122 5.58 -1.67 -13.29
C GLY A 122 7.02 -1.14 -13.20
N ASN A 123 7.37 -0.09 -13.94
CA ASN A 123 8.70 0.51 -13.89
C ASN A 123 8.74 1.68 -12.89
N TYR A 124 9.92 1.92 -12.32
CA TYR A 124 10.14 3.13 -11.52
C TYR A 124 9.94 4.37 -12.37
N PHE A 125 9.10 5.27 -11.89
CA PHE A 125 8.74 6.48 -12.59
C PHE A 125 9.92 7.46 -12.60
N ASN A 126 10.20 8.06 -13.76
CA ASN A 126 11.20 9.10 -13.88
C ASN A 126 10.60 10.48 -13.56
N LEU A 127 10.96 11.01 -12.40
CA LEU A 127 10.47 12.30 -11.88
C LEU A 127 10.81 13.50 -12.78
N SER A 128 11.80 13.39 -13.68
CA SER A 128 12.19 14.48 -14.58
C SER A 128 11.15 14.80 -15.65
N LEU A 129 10.22 13.88 -15.93
CA LEU A 129 9.26 14.02 -17.02
C LEU A 129 8.04 14.91 -16.67
N GLN A 130 7.83 15.24 -15.38
CA GLN A 130 6.72 16.04 -14.82
C GLN A 130 5.29 15.65 -15.28
N ASN A 131 5.13 14.58 -16.07
CA ASN A 131 3.85 14.07 -16.53
C ASN A 131 3.44 12.85 -15.70
N TYR A 132 2.67 13.11 -14.66
CA TYR A 132 2.31 12.11 -13.68
C TYR A 132 1.11 11.23 -14.05
N THR A 133 0.55 11.36 -15.25
CA THR A 133 -0.68 10.64 -15.64
C THR A 133 -0.52 9.12 -15.67
N ASP A 134 0.71 8.65 -15.87
CA ASP A 134 1.06 7.23 -16.02
C ASP A 134 1.39 6.54 -14.69
N ILE A 135 1.41 7.27 -13.57
CA ILE A 135 1.63 6.67 -12.24
C ILE A 135 0.46 5.72 -11.92
N SER A 136 0.81 4.50 -11.51
CA SER A 136 -0.14 3.52 -11.01
C SER A 136 -0.13 3.54 -9.49
N LEU A 137 -1.20 4.09 -8.91
CA LEU A 137 -1.38 4.11 -7.46
C LEU A 137 -1.33 2.69 -6.89
N ALA A 138 -2.12 1.75 -7.43
CA ALA A 138 -2.18 0.38 -6.90
C ALA A 138 -0.82 -0.35 -6.94
N ARG A 139 0.00 -0.15 -7.98
CA ARG A 139 1.36 -0.72 -8.01
C ARG A 139 2.31 -0.02 -7.05
N THR A 140 2.17 1.30 -6.91
CA THR A 140 2.94 2.09 -5.93
C THR A 140 2.62 1.68 -4.51
N MET A 141 1.36 1.34 -4.21
CA MET A 141 0.94 0.80 -2.91
C MET A 141 1.67 -0.51 -2.56
N ASN A 142 1.82 -1.42 -3.52
CA ASN A 142 2.56 -2.66 -3.30
C ASN A 142 4.02 -2.40 -2.93
N LEU A 143 4.68 -1.50 -3.68
CA LEU A 143 6.05 -1.09 -3.40
C LEU A 143 6.17 -0.49 -1.99
N VAL A 144 5.23 0.37 -1.61
CA VAL A 144 5.21 1.00 -0.27
C VAL A 144 5.14 -0.06 0.82
N LEU A 145 4.19 -0.98 0.74
CA LEU A 145 3.99 -2.01 1.78
C LEU A 145 5.17 -3.00 1.86
N ASP A 146 5.77 -3.32 0.71
CA ASP A 146 6.99 -4.15 0.66
C ASP A 146 8.18 -3.45 1.33
N GLU A 147 8.39 -2.17 1.02
CA GLU A 147 9.46 -1.36 1.63
C GLU A 147 9.22 -1.12 3.14
N GLN A 148 7.97 -0.98 3.58
CA GLN A 148 7.63 -0.91 5.01
C GLN A 148 7.94 -2.23 5.73
N SER A 149 7.59 -3.35 5.10
CA SER A 149 7.88 -4.69 5.62
C SER A 149 9.38 -4.92 5.74
N ASN A 150 10.15 -4.54 4.71
CA ASN A 150 11.61 -4.61 4.71
C ASN A 150 12.27 -3.67 5.74
N ALA A 151 11.60 -2.58 6.10
CA ALA A 151 12.01 -1.67 7.17
C ALA A 151 11.64 -2.16 8.58
N ASN A 152 11.01 -3.34 8.72
CA ASN A 152 10.50 -3.91 9.98
C ASN A 152 9.54 -2.97 10.72
N MET A 153 8.72 -2.21 9.99
CA MET A 153 7.64 -1.44 10.59
C MET A 153 6.58 -2.39 11.20
N ASP A 154 5.94 -1.96 12.28
CA ASP A 154 4.94 -2.77 12.96
C ASP A 154 3.63 -2.86 12.17
N GLN A 155 2.84 -3.88 12.49
CA GLN A 155 1.61 -4.20 11.77
C GLN A 155 0.60 -3.04 11.78
N ASN A 156 0.53 -2.28 12.88
CA ASN A 156 -0.43 -1.17 12.98
C ASN A 156 -0.09 -0.05 11.98
N LEU A 157 1.18 0.26 11.79
CA LEU A 157 1.61 1.24 10.79
C LEU A 157 1.39 0.73 9.36
N LEU A 158 1.62 -0.56 9.12
CA LEU A 158 1.31 -1.19 7.82
C LEU A 158 -0.19 -1.10 7.52
N ASP A 159 -1.04 -1.48 8.48
CA ASP A 159 -2.50 -1.50 8.33
C ASP A 159 -3.07 -0.10 8.11
N ALA A 160 -2.62 0.89 8.91
CA ALA A 160 -3.01 2.28 8.71
C ALA A 160 -2.59 2.78 7.31
N THR A 161 -1.38 2.45 6.87
CA THR A 161 -0.89 2.84 5.54
C THR A 161 -1.74 2.22 4.44
N TYR A 162 -2.05 0.93 4.55
CA TYR A 162 -2.93 0.22 3.62
C TYR A 162 -4.31 0.90 3.51
N GLU A 163 -4.93 1.21 4.65
CA GLU A 163 -6.25 1.85 4.70
C GLU A 163 -6.27 3.23 4.05
N PHE A 164 -5.30 4.09 4.35
CA PHE A 164 -5.17 5.40 3.69
C PHE A 164 -4.99 5.27 2.18
N LEU A 165 -4.20 4.30 1.73
CA LEU A 165 -3.93 4.12 0.32
C LEU A 165 -5.10 3.49 -0.45
N ILE A 166 -5.85 2.57 0.16
CA ILE A 166 -7.09 2.02 -0.43
C ILE A 166 -8.15 3.10 -0.53
N SER A 167 -8.31 3.93 0.50
CA SER A 167 -9.22 5.07 0.46
C SER A 167 -8.81 6.09 -0.61
N LEU A 168 -7.51 6.37 -0.78
CA LEU A 168 -7.00 7.21 -1.87
C LEU A 168 -7.28 6.61 -3.25
N LEU A 169 -7.12 5.29 -3.41
CA LEU A 169 -7.43 4.58 -4.65
C LEU A 169 -8.93 4.64 -4.97
N THR A 170 -9.76 4.47 -3.95
CA THR A 170 -11.22 4.60 -4.04
C THR A 170 -11.60 6.00 -4.51
N PHE A 171 -11.09 7.05 -3.85
CA PHE A 171 -11.29 8.45 -4.24
C PHE A 171 -10.92 8.72 -5.70
N ASN A 172 -9.79 8.19 -6.15
CA ASN A 172 -9.32 8.36 -7.52
C ASN A 172 -10.20 7.64 -8.55
N ILE A 173 -10.68 6.43 -8.24
CA ILE A 173 -11.60 5.70 -9.12
C ILE A 173 -12.92 6.47 -9.23
N MET A 174 -13.45 6.99 -8.12
CA MET A 174 -14.68 7.80 -8.11
C MET A 174 -14.54 9.09 -8.92
N SER A 175 -13.41 9.78 -8.78
CA SER A 175 -13.08 10.98 -9.57
C SER A 175 -12.96 10.67 -11.06
N LYS A 176 -12.27 9.59 -11.42
CA LYS A 176 -12.10 9.15 -12.82
C LYS A 176 -13.42 8.74 -13.46
N ARG A 177 -14.33 8.12 -12.69
CA ARG A 177 -15.68 7.74 -13.13
C ARG A 177 -16.68 8.89 -13.13
N LYS A 178 -16.28 10.11 -12.77
CA LYS A 178 -17.14 11.30 -12.67
C LYS A 178 -18.33 11.08 -11.71
N ILE A 179 -18.11 10.28 -10.66
CA ILE A 179 -19.00 10.19 -9.50
C ILE A 179 -18.73 11.41 -8.61
N ILE A 180 -17.44 11.66 -8.32
CA ILE A 180 -16.98 12.93 -7.76
C ILE A 180 -16.61 13.85 -8.92
N LEU A 181 -17.28 15.00 -9.02
CA LEU A 181 -17.04 15.98 -10.06
C LEU A 181 -15.88 16.91 -9.67
N SER A 182 -15.88 17.34 -8.41
CA SER A 182 -14.82 18.14 -7.80
C SER A 182 -14.78 17.92 -6.29
N SER A 183 -13.61 18.12 -5.70
CA SER A 183 -13.41 18.11 -4.25
C SER A 183 -12.45 19.22 -3.87
N ASN A 184 -12.74 19.84 -2.73
CA ASN A 184 -11.94 20.82 -2.02
C ASN A 184 -12.00 20.50 -0.51
N PRO A 185 -11.24 21.20 0.35
CA PRO A 185 -11.24 20.95 1.79
C PRO A 185 -12.63 21.05 2.44
N GLU A 186 -13.52 21.90 1.95
CA GLU A 186 -14.82 22.16 2.57
C GLU A 186 -15.92 21.21 2.10
N SER A 187 -15.82 20.68 0.87
CA SER A 187 -16.91 19.91 0.25
C SER A 187 -16.47 19.01 -0.90
N ILE A 188 -17.27 17.97 -1.12
CA ILE A 188 -17.27 17.14 -2.32
C ILE A 188 -18.54 17.44 -3.12
N HIS A 189 -18.36 17.78 -4.39
CA HIS A 189 -19.46 17.89 -5.34
C HIS A 189 -19.65 16.55 -6.05
N VAL A 190 -20.77 15.91 -5.76
CA VAL A 190 -21.14 14.61 -6.29
C VAL A 190 -22.02 14.79 -7.52
N ASN A 191 -21.86 13.91 -8.51
CA ASN A 191 -22.74 13.90 -9.66
C ASN A 191 -24.18 13.55 -9.24
N PRO A 192 -25.21 14.35 -9.60
CA PRO A 192 -26.58 14.17 -9.14
C PRO A 192 -27.14 12.75 -9.37
N LYS A 193 -26.69 12.07 -10.44
CA LYS A 193 -27.07 10.70 -10.74
C LYS A 193 -26.72 9.71 -9.62
N TYR A 194 -25.65 9.97 -8.89
CA TYR A 194 -25.12 9.09 -7.86
C TYR A 194 -25.37 9.60 -6.44
N PHE A 195 -25.86 10.84 -6.26
CA PHE A 195 -25.92 11.48 -4.94
C PHE A 195 -26.72 10.67 -3.91
N HIS A 196 -27.94 10.24 -4.27
CA HIS A 196 -28.80 9.42 -3.38
C HIS A 196 -28.27 8.01 -3.12
N ARG A 197 -27.23 7.57 -3.84
CA ARG A 197 -26.61 6.26 -3.69
C ARG A 197 -25.11 6.36 -3.45
N PHE A 198 -24.65 7.53 -2.99
CA PHE A 198 -23.23 7.84 -2.95
C PHE A 198 -22.49 6.86 -2.03
N ARG A 199 -23.11 6.50 -0.91
CA ARG A 199 -22.61 5.49 0.02
C ARG A 199 -22.44 4.12 -0.64
N GLU A 200 -23.45 3.61 -1.33
CA GLU A 200 -23.37 2.32 -2.02
C GLU A 200 -22.30 2.34 -3.12
N GLU A 201 -22.13 3.48 -3.80
CA GLU A 201 -21.05 3.67 -4.77
C GLU A 201 -19.68 3.68 -4.09
N VAL A 202 -19.51 4.34 -2.94
CA VAL A 202 -18.25 4.30 -2.17
C VAL A 202 -17.88 2.85 -1.83
N GLU A 203 -18.80 2.07 -1.27
CA GLU A 203 -18.56 0.68 -0.88
C GLU A 203 -18.26 -0.21 -2.09
N SER A 204 -19.03 -0.05 -3.17
CA SER A 204 -18.81 -0.80 -4.41
C SER A 204 -17.43 -0.49 -5.02
N ILE A 205 -17.06 0.80 -5.09
CA ILE A 205 -15.77 1.22 -5.62
C ILE A 205 -14.62 0.80 -4.70
N ARG A 206 -14.81 0.82 -3.38
CA ARG A 206 -13.82 0.33 -2.42
C ARG A 206 -13.54 -1.16 -2.63
N GLY A 207 -14.58 -1.98 -2.85
CA GLY A 207 -14.41 -3.39 -3.23
C GLY A 207 -13.60 -3.57 -4.52
N ILE A 208 -13.83 -2.72 -5.53
CA ILE A 208 -13.05 -2.71 -6.78
C ILE A 208 -11.59 -2.30 -6.51
N ALA A 209 -11.36 -1.29 -5.67
CA ALA A 209 -10.02 -0.82 -5.30
C ALA A 209 -9.22 -1.92 -4.61
N THR A 210 -9.83 -2.61 -3.64
CA THR A 210 -9.22 -3.76 -2.94
C THR A 210 -8.91 -4.91 -3.90
N SER A 211 -9.84 -5.27 -4.78
CA SER A 211 -9.61 -6.31 -5.79
C SER A 211 -8.47 -5.95 -6.75
N LEU A 212 -8.41 -4.68 -7.18
CA LEU A 212 -7.34 -4.18 -8.04
C LEU A 212 -5.98 -4.24 -7.35
N PHE A 213 -5.91 -3.81 -6.09
CA PHE A 213 -4.72 -3.90 -5.27
C PHE A 213 -4.25 -5.35 -5.15
N ASN A 214 -5.11 -6.26 -4.68
CA ASN A 214 -4.79 -7.68 -4.51
C ASN A 214 -4.27 -8.31 -5.81
N LYS A 215 -4.92 -8.02 -6.94
CA LYS A 215 -4.45 -8.48 -8.25
C LYS A 215 -3.02 -8.04 -8.55
N TYR A 216 -2.67 -6.78 -8.28
CA TYR A 216 -1.29 -6.32 -8.51
C TYR A 216 -0.33 -6.87 -7.46
N PHE A 217 -0.78 -7.06 -6.23
CA PHE A 217 0.00 -7.61 -5.14
C PHE A 217 0.41 -9.05 -5.43
N ASP A 218 -0.54 -9.89 -5.86
CA ASP A 218 -0.28 -11.27 -6.26
C ASP A 218 0.74 -11.33 -7.41
N ASN A 219 0.55 -10.50 -8.44
CA ASN A 219 1.50 -10.42 -9.57
C ASN A 219 2.89 -9.93 -9.13
N TYR A 220 2.96 -9.00 -8.17
CA TYR A 220 4.20 -8.50 -7.60
C TYR A 220 4.93 -9.59 -6.82
N LEU A 221 4.21 -10.35 -5.98
CA LEU A 221 4.76 -11.48 -5.23
C LEU A 221 5.30 -12.56 -6.16
N ILE A 222 4.56 -12.91 -7.22
CA ILE A 222 5.02 -13.89 -8.22
C ILE A 222 6.31 -13.39 -8.88
N ALA A 223 6.32 -12.16 -9.39
CA ALA A 223 7.48 -11.60 -10.08
C ALA A 223 8.72 -11.50 -9.17
N ASN A 224 8.55 -11.13 -7.89
CA ASN A 224 9.65 -11.08 -6.94
C ASN A 224 10.13 -12.47 -6.53
N THR A 225 9.22 -13.43 -6.39
CA THR A 225 9.58 -14.83 -6.13
C THR A 225 10.38 -15.40 -7.28
N ASP A 226 9.98 -15.14 -8.53
CA ASP A 226 10.73 -15.56 -9.71
C ASP A 226 12.13 -14.93 -9.75
N LYS A 227 12.24 -13.60 -9.55
CA LYS A 227 13.55 -12.93 -9.45
C LYS A 227 14.44 -13.51 -8.36
N LYS A 228 13.85 -13.83 -7.20
CA LYS A 228 14.59 -14.45 -6.10
C LYS A 228 15.07 -15.84 -6.50
N ILE A 229 14.21 -16.68 -7.08
CA ILE A 229 14.59 -17.99 -7.62
C ILE A 229 15.73 -17.85 -8.64
N GLU A 230 15.65 -16.90 -9.57
CA GLU A 230 16.71 -16.64 -10.56
C GLU A 230 18.05 -16.28 -9.89
N SER A 231 18.03 -15.42 -8.87
CA SER A 231 19.24 -15.06 -8.13
C SER A 231 19.87 -16.25 -7.40
N LEU A 232 19.04 -17.11 -6.78
CA LEU A 232 19.50 -18.30 -6.07
C LEU A 232 20.04 -19.36 -7.05
N LEU A 233 19.40 -19.53 -8.21
CA LEU A 233 19.90 -20.39 -9.28
C LEU A 233 21.25 -19.91 -9.81
N SER A 234 21.44 -18.58 -9.92
CA SER A 234 22.73 -18.01 -10.31
C SER A 234 23.84 -18.32 -9.30
N ILE A 235 23.54 -18.32 -7.98
CA ILE A 235 24.51 -18.73 -6.95
C ILE A 235 24.92 -20.19 -7.13
N LEU A 236 23.97 -21.05 -7.51
CA LEU A 236 24.23 -22.45 -7.83
C LEU A 236 24.79 -22.68 -9.24
N GLU A 237 25.14 -21.62 -9.97
CA GLU A 237 25.67 -21.70 -11.34
C GLU A 237 24.70 -22.47 -12.29
N LEU A 238 23.38 -22.32 -12.10
CA LEU A 238 22.33 -22.96 -12.88
C LEU A 238 21.60 -21.98 -13.81
N PRO A 239 21.05 -22.46 -14.93
CA PRO A 239 20.13 -21.68 -15.76
C PRO A 239 18.93 -21.16 -14.98
N SER A 240 18.50 -19.92 -15.24
CA SER A 240 17.40 -19.23 -14.55
C SER A 240 16.04 -19.95 -14.65
N ASN A 241 15.86 -20.77 -15.68
CA ASN A 241 14.66 -21.57 -15.91
C ASN A 241 14.70 -22.97 -15.26
N THR A 242 15.74 -23.29 -14.50
CA THR A 242 15.84 -24.61 -13.84
C THR A 242 14.78 -24.73 -12.74
N ARG A 243 13.93 -25.76 -12.82
CA ARG A 243 12.91 -26.06 -11.81
C ARG A 243 12.97 -27.52 -11.28
N ASP A 244 13.78 -28.36 -11.91
CA ASP A 244 13.98 -29.75 -11.46
C ASP A 244 14.86 -29.81 -10.20
N LEU A 245 14.26 -30.22 -9.09
CA LEU A 245 14.92 -30.37 -7.80
C LEU A 245 16.09 -31.38 -7.85
N ASN A 246 16.04 -32.39 -8.71
CA ASN A 246 17.14 -33.35 -8.83
C ASN A 246 18.37 -32.71 -9.46
N SER A 247 18.19 -31.92 -10.52
CA SER A 247 19.24 -31.13 -11.15
C SER A 247 19.85 -30.11 -10.18
N ILE A 248 19.00 -29.40 -9.41
CA ILE A 248 19.44 -28.46 -8.38
C ILE A 248 20.28 -29.17 -7.31
N LYS A 249 19.81 -30.30 -6.79
CA LYS A 249 20.51 -31.10 -5.78
C LYS A 249 21.84 -31.66 -6.29
N LYS A 250 21.89 -32.08 -7.56
CA LYS A 250 23.12 -32.58 -8.19
C LYS A 250 24.18 -31.47 -8.27
N GLN A 251 23.77 -30.28 -8.71
CA GLN A 251 24.68 -29.13 -8.82
C GLN A 251 25.15 -28.64 -7.45
N TYR A 252 24.25 -28.57 -6.47
CA TYR A 252 24.62 -28.28 -5.08
C TYR A 252 25.72 -29.22 -4.58
N LYS A 253 25.58 -30.54 -4.76
CA LYS A 253 26.61 -31.52 -4.35
C LYS A 253 27.96 -31.29 -5.01
N LEU A 254 27.98 -30.89 -6.28
CA LEU A 254 29.22 -30.58 -7.01
C LEU A 254 29.91 -29.34 -6.42
N LEU A 255 29.15 -28.27 -6.20
CA LEU A 255 29.66 -27.02 -5.62
C LEU A 255 30.09 -27.21 -4.16
N ALA A 256 29.29 -27.94 -3.38
CA ALA A 256 29.60 -28.28 -2.00
C ALA A 256 30.93 -29.03 -1.89
N LYS A 257 31.17 -30.03 -2.75
CA LYS A 257 32.45 -30.75 -2.80
C LYS A 257 33.62 -29.85 -3.22
N LYS A 258 33.39 -28.90 -4.12
CA LYS A 258 34.41 -27.98 -4.63
C LYS A 258 34.82 -26.91 -3.61
N TYR A 259 33.87 -26.42 -2.82
CA TYR A 259 34.07 -25.30 -1.89
C TYR A 259 33.97 -25.69 -0.41
N HIS A 260 33.98 -27.00 -0.08
CA HIS A 260 33.94 -27.44 1.31
C HIS A 260 35.13 -26.86 2.11
N PRO A 261 34.91 -26.31 3.32
CA PRO A 261 35.97 -25.68 4.10
C PRO A 261 37.13 -26.64 4.43
N ASP A 262 36.86 -27.94 4.57
CA ASP A 262 37.89 -28.97 4.78
C ASP A 262 38.83 -29.16 3.58
N VAL A 263 38.39 -28.76 2.38
CA VAL A 263 39.16 -28.90 1.13
C VAL A 263 39.83 -27.58 0.75
N TYR A 264 39.22 -26.44 1.11
CA TYR A 264 39.72 -25.10 0.82
C TYR A 264 39.61 -24.18 2.06
N LEU A 265 40.75 -23.88 2.70
CA LEU A 265 40.87 -23.03 3.90
C LEU A 265 40.36 -21.57 3.75
N LYS A 266 39.86 -21.16 2.57
CA LYS A 266 39.36 -19.80 2.28
C LYS A 266 37.96 -19.77 1.67
N SER A 267 37.22 -20.88 1.63
CA SER A 267 35.91 -20.96 0.97
C SER A 267 34.70 -20.96 1.91
N ASP A 268 34.88 -20.77 3.22
CA ASP A 268 33.79 -20.83 4.21
C ASP A 268 32.61 -19.88 3.88
N THR A 269 32.91 -18.66 3.42
CA THR A 269 31.90 -17.69 3.01
C THR A 269 31.09 -18.15 1.80
N LYS A 270 31.78 -18.67 0.77
CA LYS A 270 31.14 -19.15 -0.46
C LYS A 270 30.36 -20.44 -0.24
N PHE A 271 30.85 -21.33 0.62
CA PHE A 271 30.12 -22.55 1.00
C PHE A 271 28.82 -22.24 1.74
N LYS A 272 28.84 -21.28 2.67
CA LYS A 272 27.64 -20.80 3.36
C LYS A 272 26.61 -20.22 2.39
N GLU A 273 27.05 -19.41 1.44
CA GLU A 273 26.19 -18.84 0.40
C GLU A 273 25.52 -19.92 -0.47
N ILE A 274 26.30 -20.91 -0.93
CA ILE A 274 25.81 -22.06 -1.70
C ILE A 274 24.79 -22.88 -0.90
N ASN A 275 25.08 -23.16 0.38
CA ASN A 275 24.21 -23.95 1.23
C ASN A 275 22.88 -23.22 1.49
N GLN A 276 22.95 -21.94 1.83
CA GLN A 276 21.75 -21.12 2.03
C GLN A 276 20.90 -21.07 0.76
N ALA A 277 21.52 -20.86 -0.40
CA ALA A 277 20.79 -20.78 -1.65
C ALA A 277 20.06 -22.08 -2.02
N TYR A 278 20.67 -23.23 -1.74
CA TYR A 278 20.05 -24.53 -1.94
C TYR A 278 18.84 -24.76 -1.03
N GLU A 279 18.94 -24.44 0.26
CA GLU A 279 17.84 -24.58 1.21
C GLU A 279 16.66 -23.65 0.84
N ASP A 280 16.96 -22.40 0.51
CA ASP A 280 15.95 -21.43 0.08
C ASP A 280 15.23 -21.88 -1.20
N LEU A 281 15.97 -22.36 -2.21
CA LEU A 281 15.37 -22.90 -3.44
C LEU A 281 14.46 -24.09 -3.17
N CYS A 282 14.89 -25.00 -2.29
CA CYS A 282 14.08 -26.14 -1.89
C CYS A 282 12.79 -25.71 -1.18
N SER A 283 12.84 -24.65 -0.38
CA SER A 283 11.65 -24.06 0.26
C SER A 283 10.70 -23.46 -0.78
N TYR A 284 11.21 -22.61 -1.68
CA TYR A 284 10.40 -21.96 -2.72
C TYR A 284 9.74 -22.94 -3.70
N LEU A 285 10.47 -23.97 -4.14
CA LEU A 285 9.97 -24.90 -5.16
C LEU A 285 9.12 -26.05 -4.60
N LYS A 286 9.13 -26.30 -3.28
CA LYS A 286 8.22 -27.26 -2.63
C LYS A 286 6.89 -26.64 -2.18
N ALA A 287 6.86 -25.31 -2.05
CA ALA A 287 5.65 -24.56 -1.70
C ALA A 287 4.78 -24.20 -2.91
N SER A 288 5.30 -24.41 -4.13
CA SER A 288 4.58 -24.29 -5.41
C SER A 288 3.99 -25.63 -5.86
#